data_AF-A0A2V7IN46-F1
#
_entry.id   AF-A0A2V7IN46-F1
#
_cell.length_a   1.000
_cell.length_b   1.000
_cell.length_c   1.000
_cell.angle_alpha   90.00
_cell.angle_beta   90.00
_cell.angle_gamma   90.00
#
_symmetry.space_group_name_H-M   'P 1'
#
loop_
_entity.id
_entity.type
_entity.pdbx_description
1 polymer ?
#
loop_
_entity_poly.entity_id
_entity_poly.type
_entity_poly.pdbx_seq_one_letter_code
_entity_poly.pdbx_strand_id
1 'polypeptide(L)'
;MSPQQKVLLTEGFEALGPERVTRGLQASGHSWRDCFLALATARQLEQYPRREHFVSTLFDVPVRVVNAVVRAWDHDEQAFRALVAEWLELNRAAVTTGAVVGA
;
A
#
# COMPACT_ATOMS: atom_id res chain seq x y z
N MET A 1 -13.69 8.42 -5.20
CA MET A 1 -12.89 8.35 -3.96
C MET A 1 -13.03 9.63 -3.14
N SER A 2 -13.43 9.54 -1.87
CA SER A 2 -13.61 10.71 -0.99
C SER A 2 -12.27 11.22 -0.41
N PRO A 3 -12.19 12.48 0.05
CA PRO A 3 -10.98 13.01 0.69
C PRO A 3 -10.53 12.20 1.91
N GLN A 4 -11.46 11.78 2.75
CA GLN A 4 -11.17 10.96 3.93
C GLN A 4 -10.62 9.59 3.54
N GLN A 5 -11.14 8.99 2.47
CA GLN A 5 -10.62 7.73 1.93
C GLN A 5 -9.21 7.92 1.38
N LYS A 6 -8.93 9.02 0.67
CA LYS A 6 -7.58 9.35 0.19
C LYS A 6 -6.57 9.42 1.33
N VAL A 7 -6.89 10.11 2.42
CA VAL A 7 -6.01 10.24 3.61
C VAL A 7 -5.68 8.86 4.20
N LEU A 8 -6.70 8.02 4.43
CA LEU A 8 -6.48 6.67 4.95
C LEU A 8 -5.60 5.82 4.03
N LEU A 9 -5.77 5.94 2.71
CA LEU A 9 -4.97 5.23 1.74
C LEU A 9 -3.51 5.70 1.74
N THR A 10 -3.29 7.02 1.79
CA THR A 10 -1.93 7.58 1.87
C THR A 10 -1.21 7.19 3.16
N GLU A 11 -1.89 7.18 4.31
CA GLU A 11 -1.35 6.64 5.58
C GLU A 11 -0.90 5.18 5.41
N GLY A 12 -1.69 4.36 4.70
CA GLY A 12 -1.34 2.98 4.39
C GLY A 12 -0.11 2.87 3.48
N PHE A 13 0.01 3.74 2.48
CA PHE A 13 1.17 3.75 1.59
C PHE A 13 2.45 4.17 2.31
N GLU A 14 2.37 5.16 3.20
CA GLU A 14 3.49 5.60 4.04
C GLU A 14 4.00 4.48 4.94
N ALA A 15 3.10 3.75 5.61
CA ALA A 15 3.48 2.64 6.47
C ALA A 15 4.04 1.42 5.70
N LEU A 16 3.57 1.21 4.46
CA LEU A 16 4.12 0.18 3.58
C LEU A 16 5.49 0.57 3.01
N GLY A 17 5.67 1.86 2.70
CA GLY A 17 6.84 2.39 2.02
C GLY A 17 6.84 2.13 0.51
N PRO A 18 7.60 2.92 -0.27
CA PRO A 18 7.51 2.95 -1.73
C PRO A 18 7.87 1.63 -2.41
N GLU A 19 8.81 0.86 -1.85
CA GLU A 19 9.20 -0.44 -2.41
C GLU A 19 8.07 -1.48 -2.32
N ARG A 20 7.40 -1.56 -1.16
CA ARG A 20 6.29 -2.50 -0.96
C ARG A 20 5.08 -2.09 -1.76
N VAL A 21 4.77 -0.79 -1.80
CA VAL A 21 3.70 -0.23 -2.62
C VAL A 21 3.91 -0.53 -4.11
N THR A 22 5.14 -0.34 -4.62
CA THR A 22 5.50 -0.67 -6.01
C THR A 22 5.30 -2.16 -6.31
N ARG A 23 5.73 -3.03 -5.40
CA ARG A 23 5.51 -4.48 -5.53
C ARG A 23 4.02 -4.82 -5.52
N GLY A 24 3.24 -4.20 -4.63
CA GLY A 24 1.80 -4.39 -4.55
C GLY A 24 1.07 -4.05 -5.85
N LEU A 25 1.53 -3.04 -6.59
CA LEU A 25 0.93 -2.67 -7.90
C LEU A 25 1.05 -3.75 -8.97
N GLN A 26 1.96 -4.72 -8.81
CA GLN A 26 2.06 -5.88 -9.71
C GLN A 26 0.87 -6.83 -9.56
N ALA A 27 0.03 -6.64 -8.53
CA ALA A 27 -1.17 -7.45 -8.33
C ALA A 27 -2.16 -7.22 -9.47
N SER A 28 -2.74 -8.32 -9.94
CA SER A 28 -3.83 -8.34 -10.93
C SER A 28 -5.09 -9.01 -10.40
N GLY A 29 -5.05 -9.55 -9.19
CA GLY A 29 -6.16 -10.26 -8.57
C GLY A 29 -6.79 -9.46 -7.43
N HIS A 30 -7.96 -9.93 -7.00
CA HIS A 30 -8.72 -9.39 -5.87
C HIS A 30 -8.86 -10.42 -4.74
N SER A 31 -8.19 -11.57 -4.86
CA SER A 31 -8.18 -12.55 -3.79
C SER A 31 -7.12 -12.18 -2.76
N TRP A 32 -7.28 -12.68 -1.53
CA TRP A 32 -6.29 -12.49 -0.48
C TRP A 32 -4.87 -13.01 -0.81
N ARG A 33 -4.71 -13.82 -1.87
CA ARG A 33 -3.43 -14.42 -2.27
C ARG A 33 -2.70 -13.63 -3.36
N ASP A 34 -3.43 -12.81 -4.09
CA ASP A 34 -2.93 -12.13 -5.30
C ASP A 34 -3.39 -10.66 -5.40
N CYS A 35 -4.00 -10.11 -4.34
CA CYS A 35 -4.33 -8.70 -4.24
C CYS A 35 -3.11 -7.83 -3.89
N PHE A 36 -3.31 -6.51 -3.96
CA PHE A 36 -2.28 -5.52 -3.65
C PHE A 36 -1.53 -5.80 -2.34
N LEU A 37 -2.27 -6.05 -1.24
CA LEU A 37 -1.67 -6.33 0.05
C LEU A 37 -0.94 -7.67 0.06
N ALA A 38 -1.40 -8.68 -0.66
CA ALA A 38 -0.69 -9.95 -0.73
C ALA A 38 0.71 -9.76 -1.34
N LEU A 39 0.79 -9.05 -2.46
CA LEU A 39 2.07 -8.84 -3.15
C LEU A 39 2.95 -7.82 -2.45
N ALA A 40 2.39 -6.73 -1.91
CA ALA A 40 3.16 -5.74 -1.15
C ALA A 40 3.90 -6.38 0.04
N THR A 41 3.39 -7.51 0.54
CA THR A 41 3.74 -8.09 1.83
C THR A 41 4.18 -9.55 1.74
N ALA A 42 4.39 -10.05 0.51
CA ALA A 42 4.65 -11.47 0.21
C ALA A 42 5.77 -12.09 1.06
N ARG A 43 6.86 -11.35 1.34
CA ARG A 43 7.96 -11.82 2.21
C ARG A 43 7.56 -12.10 3.65
N GLN A 44 6.50 -11.44 4.13
CA GLN A 44 5.95 -11.61 5.48
C GLN A 44 4.83 -12.66 5.48
N LEU A 45 4.10 -12.86 4.36
CA LEU A 45 3.13 -13.95 4.17
C LEU A 45 3.74 -15.34 4.37
N GLU A 46 4.97 -15.56 3.89
CA GLU A 46 5.69 -16.83 4.07
C GLU A 46 5.97 -17.18 5.54
N GLN A 47 6.05 -16.17 6.41
CA GLN A 47 6.40 -16.35 7.82
C GLN A 47 5.19 -16.61 8.72
N TYR A 48 3.97 -16.29 8.27
CA TYR A 48 2.75 -16.36 9.09
C TYR A 48 1.64 -17.14 8.38
N PRO A 49 1.52 -18.46 8.63
CA PRO A 49 0.57 -19.32 7.93
C PRO A 49 -0.91 -19.12 8.34
N ARG A 50 -1.20 -18.37 9.42
CA ARG A 50 -2.57 -18.13 9.91
C ARG A 50 -3.06 -16.73 9.56
N ARG A 51 -4.16 -16.71 8.79
CA ARG A 51 -4.78 -15.56 8.10
C ARG A 51 -5.28 -14.44 9.02
N GLU A 52 -5.68 -14.79 10.24
CA GLU A 52 -6.44 -13.91 11.15
C GLU A 52 -5.52 -12.97 11.95
N HIS A 53 -4.30 -13.41 12.27
CA HIS A 53 -3.28 -12.57 12.91
C HIS A 53 -2.51 -11.71 11.90
N PHE A 54 -2.64 -12.03 10.61
CA PHE A 54 -1.86 -11.41 9.55
C PHE A 54 -2.10 -9.91 9.41
N VAL A 55 -3.35 -9.47 9.59
CA VAL A 55 -3.76 -8.10 9.28
C VAL A 55 -3.38 -7.10 10.37
N SER A 56 -3.38 -7.53 11.63
CA SER A 56 -3.07 -6.66 12.78
C SER A 56 -1.57 -6.56 13.07
N THR A 57 -0.77 -7.55 12.66
CA THR A 57 0.63 -7.66 13.07
C THR A 57 1.62 -7.16 12.00
N LEU A 58 1.24 -7.09 10.73
CA LEU A 58 2.25 -6.89 9.68
C LEU A 58 2.77 -5.46 9.48
N PHE A 59 2.06 -4.43 9.95
CA PHE A 59 2.34 -3.05 9.52
C PHE A 59 2.36 -1.98 10.60
N ASP A 60 2.00 -2.28 11.84
CA ASP A 60 1.64 -1.22 12.81
C ASP A 60 0.55 -0.28 12.23
N VAL A 61 -0.18 -0.77 11.22
CA VAL A 61 -1.20 -0.01 10.50
C VAL A 61 -2.55 -0.34 11.12
N PRO A 62 -3.35 0.68 11.46
CA PRO A 62 -4.70 0.46 11.97
C PRO A 62 -5.55 -0.38 11.02
N VAL A 63 -6.35 -1.32 11.55
CA VAL A 63 -7.27 -2.18 10.77
C VAL A 63 -8.20 -1.37 9.85
N ARG A 64 -8.55 -0.14 10.24
CA ARG A 64 -9.35 0.80 9.42
C ARG A 64 -8.66 1.17 8.09
N VAL A 65 -7.34 1.30 8.09
CA VAL A 65 -6.54 1.62 6.90
C VAL A 65 -6.48 0.40 5.99
N VAL A 66 -6.27 -0.79 6.55
CA VAL A 66 -6.29 -2.04 5.77
C VAL A 66 -7.65 -2.23 5.09
N ASN A 67 -8.75 -2.04 5.83
CA ASN A 67 -10.09 -2.12 5.26
C ASN A 67 -10.31 -1.08 4.15
N ALA A 68 -9.76 0.14 4.31
CA ALA A 68 -9.83 1.16 3.26
C ALA A 68 -9.05 0.75 2.01
N VAL A 69 -7.86 0.16 2.16
CA VAL A 69 -7.04 -0.35 1.05
C VAL A 69 -7.75 -1.46 0.31
N VAL A 70 -8.24 -2.49 1.02
CA VAL A 70 -8.96 -3.61 0.41
C VAL A 70 -10.20 -3.12 -0.31
N ARG A 71 -11.01 -2.27 0.34
CA ARG A 71 -12.23 -1.73 -0.28
C ARG A 71 -11.93 -0.89 -1.52
N ALA A 72 -10.90 -0.04 -1.48
CA ALA A 72 -10.52 0.78 -2.62
C ALA A 72 -9.94 -0.06 -3.77
N TRP A 73 -9.17 -1.11 -3.46
CA TRP A 73 -8.68 -2.06 -4.44
C TRP A 73 -9.83 -2.80 -5.13
N ASP A 74 -10.81 -3.30 -4.37
CA ASP A 74 -11.89 -4.13 -4.90
C ASP A 74 -12.98 -3.34 -5.64
N HIS A 75 -13.27 -2.10 -5.21
CA HIS A 75 -14.39 -1.34 -5.77
C HIS A 75 -13.97 -0.17 -6.66
N ASP A 76 -12.75 0.35 -6.48
CA ASP A 76 -12.27 1.58 -7.12
C ASP A 76 -10.83 1.42 -7.64
N GLU A 77 -10.48 0.24 -8.18
CA GLU A 77 -9.09 -0.13 -8.50
C GLU A 77 -8.37 0.92 -9.36
N GLN A 78 -9.03 1.46 -10.39
CA GLN A 78 -8.44 2.48 -11.26
C GLN A 78 -8.09 3.75 -10.48
N ALA A 79 -8.98 4.22 -9.61
CA ALA A 79 -8.75 5.40 -8.79
C ALA A 79 -7.69 5.13 -7.70
N PHE A 80 -7.65 3.91 -7.17
CA PHE A 80 -6.59 3.47 -6.27
C PHE A 80 -5.22 3.50 -6.96
N ARG A 81 -5.09 2.89 -8.15
CA ARG A 81 -3.85 2.88 -8.93
C ARG A 81 -3.37 4.29 -9.29
N ALA A 82 -4.29 5.17 -9.67
CA ALA A 82 -3.96 6.58 -9.93
C ALA A 82 -3.38 7.25 -8.67
N LEU A 83 -4.03 7.11 -7.52
CA LEU A 83 -3.55 7.67 -6.26
C LEU A 83 -2.18 7.12 -5.86
N VAL A 84 -1.95 5.81 -6.04
CA VAL A 84 -0.65 5.20 -5.76
C VAL A 84 0.43 5.76 -6.68
N ALA A 85 0.14 5.94 -7.98
CA ALA A 85 1.09 6.50 -8.94
C ALA A 85 1.48 7.94 -8.57
N GLU A 86 0.49 8.79 -8.25
CA GLU A 86 0.71 10.16 -7.78
C GLU A 86 1.59 10.16 -6.53
N TRP A 87 1.29 9.30 -5.55
CA TRP A 87 2.05 9.21 -4.30
C TRP A 87 3.50 8.72 -4.53
N LEU A 88 3.72 7.74 -5.41
CA LEU A 88 5.07 7.26 -5.75
C LEU A 88 5.90 8.32 -6.48
N GLU A 89 5.30 9.11 -7.37
CA GLU A 89 5.97 10.22 -8.04
C GLU A 89 6.42 11.28 -7.05
N LEU A 90 5.56 11.67 -6.11
CA LEU A 90 5.90 12.60 -5.03
C LEU A 90 7.05 12.08 -4.16
N ASN A 91 7.03 10.80 -3.80
CA ASN A 91 8.10 10.17 -3.02
C ASN A 91 9.43 10.14 -3.79
N ARG A 92 9.41 9.85 -5.09
CA ARG A 92 10.61 9.89 -5.94
C ARG A 92 11.21 11.30 -6.03
N ALA A 93 10.36 12.31 -6.18
CA ALA A 93 10.78 13.71 -6.22
C ALA A 93 11.38 14.17 -4.89
N ALA A 94 10.81 13.74 -3.76
CA ALA A 94 11.32 14.04 -2.42
C ALA A 94 12.72 13.44 -2.19
N VAL A 95 12.94 12.17 -2.56
CA VAL A 95 14.25 11.51 -2.48
C VAL A 95 15.29 12.24 -3.34
N THR A 96 14.90 12.64 -4.56
CA THR A 96 15.80 13.35 -5.49
C THR A 96 16.19 14.73 -4.95
N THR A 97 15.26 15.45 -4.33
CA THR A 97 15.51 16.77 -3.75
C THR A 97 16.40 16.70 -2.51
N GLY A 98 16.21 15.68 -1.66
CA GLY A 98 17.07 15.46 -0.49
C GLY A 98 18.52 15.11 -0.84
N ALA A 99 18.76 14.43 -1.97
CA ALA A 99 20.10 14.10 -2.44
C ALA A 99 20.88 15.32 -2.99
N VAL A 100 20.20 16.35 -3.47
CA VAL A 100 20.84 17.55 -4.06
C VAL A 100 21.24 18.60 -3.01
N VAL A 101 20.57 18.63 -1.85
CA VAL A 101 20.87 19.61 -0.77
C VAL A 101 22.00 19.14 0.16
N GLY A 102 22.49 17.90 0.00
CA GLY A 102 23.53 17.29 0.83
C GLY A 102 24.89 17.08 0.16
N ALA A 103 25.16 17.69 -1.00
CA ALA A 103 26.41 17.54 -1.76
C ALA A 103 27.28 18.80 -1.72
#